data_AF-A0A6J4JS37-F1
#
_entry.id   AF-A0A6J4JS37-F1
#
_cell.length_a   1.000
_cell.length_b   1.000
_cell.length_c   1.000
_cell.angle_alpha   90.00
_cell.angle_beta   90.00
_cell.angle_gamma   90.00
#
_symmetry.space_group_name_H-M   'P 1'
#
loop_
_entity.id
_entity.type
_entity.pdbx_description
1 polymer ?
#
loop_
_entity_poly.entity_id
_entity_poly.type
_entity_poly.pdbx_seq_one_letter_code
_entity_poly.pdbx_strand_id
1 'polypeptide(L)'
;MPATAEAGLLARNWLCLSGPAHLPPEITARLHEELGTLLRTAAIQERLANVGIVAGIRTQRDSAPYVAEQLSTIGAAVRAMGIRND
;
A
#
# COMPACT_ATOMS: atom_id res chain seq x y z
N MET A 1 2.03 2.07 17.00
CA MET A 1 3.46 1.74 17.20
C MET A 1 4.25 2.36 16.06
N PRO A 2 5.23 3.26 16.29
CA PRO A 2 6.09 3.72 15.20
C PRO A 2 7.01 2.58 14.77
N ALA A 3 7.21 2.40 13.47
CA ALA A 3 8.23 1.49 12.95
C ALA A 3 9.60 2.03 13.38
N THR A 4 10.32 1.26 14.20
CA THR A 4 11.69 1.57 14.61
C THR A 4 12.60 1.53 13.38
N ALA A 5 13.26 2.65 13.13
CA ALA A 5 14.28 2.80 12.11
C ALA A 5 15.59 2.17 12.59
N GLU A 6 15.62 0.84 12.68
CA GLU A 6 16.87 0.12 12.93
C GLU A 6 17.44 -0.29 11.56
N ALA A 7 18.73 0.03 11.34
CA ALA A 7 19.45 -0.11 10.08
C ALA A 7 19.03 0.80 8.89
N GLY A 8 18.33 1.92 9.16
CA GLY A 8 17.96 2.89 8.10
C GLY A 8 16.79 2.45 7.21
N LEU A 9 16.17 1.31 7.52
CA LEU A 9 14.98 0.84 6.84
C LEU A 9 13.73 1.32 7.60
N LEU A 10 13.09 2.36 7.08
CA LEU A 10 11.73 2.71 7.50
C LEU A 10 10.75 1.73 6.83
N ALA A 11 10.52 0.59 7.45
CA ALA A 11 9.49 -0.36 7.04
C ALA A 11 8.10 0.17 7.40
N ARG A 12 7.65 1.23 6.72
CA ARG A 12 6.24 1.65 6.77
C ARG A 12 5.43 0.63 5.99
N ASN A 13 4.78 -0.27 6.73
CA ASN A 13 3.84 -1.21 6.12
C ASN A 13 2.71 -0.45 5.42
N TRP A 14 2.32 -0.91 4.24
CA TRP A 14 1.28 -0.31 3.43
C TRP A 14 0.35 -1.39 2.87
N LEU A 15 -0.89 -0.99 2.62
CA LEU A 15 -1.90 -1.83 2.01
C LEU A 15 -2.36 -1.18 0.71
N CYS A 16 -2.61 -2.00 -0.30
CA CYS A 16 -3.12 -1.55 -1.59
C CYS A 16 -4.12 -2.59 -2.10
N LEU A 17 -5.19 -2.12 -2.76
CA LEU A 17 -6.06 -3.01 -3.53
C LEU A 17 -5.46 -3.20 -4.93
N SER A 18 -5.26 -4.45 -5.33
CA SER A 18 -4.86 -4.82 -6.68
C SER A 18 -6.00 -5.57 -7.37
N GLY A 19 -6.03 -5.49 -8.71
CA GLY A 19 -6.97 -6.21 -9.56
C GLY A 19 -6.24 -7.07 -10.59
N PRO A 20 -6.97 -7.95 -11.32
CA PRO A 20 -6.43 -8.70 -12.45
C PRO A 20 -5.73 -7.82 -13.47
N ALA A 21 -4.74 -8.39 -14.16
CA ALA A 21 -4.15 -7.75 -15.32
C ALA A 21 -5.23 -7.47 -16.38
N HIS A 22 -5.12 -6.32 -17.05
CA HIS A 22 -6.04 -5.88 -18.11
C HIS A 22 -7.50 -5.68 -17.67
N LEU A 23 -7.74 -5.38 -16.38
CA LEU A 23 -9.06 -4.95 -15.93
C LEU A 23 -9.56 -3.76 -16.79
N PRO A 24 -10.81 -3.74 -17.25
CA PRO A 24 -11.32 -2.63 -18.05
C PRO A 24 -11.16 -1.27 -17.33
N PRO A 25 -10.78 -0.20 -18.04
CA PRO A 25 -10.56 1.11 -17.43
C PRO A 25 -11.76 1.64 -16.65
N GLU A 26 -12.97 1.42 -17.13
CA GLU A 26 -14.22 1.84 -16.50
C GLU A 26 -14.48 1.11 -15.17
N ILE A 27 -14.12 -0.17 -15.09
CA ILE A 27 -14.22 -0.94 -13.83
C ILE A 27 -13.16 -0.46 -12.85
N THR A 28 -11.95 -0.20 -13.33
CA THR A 28 -10.85 0.34 -12.52
C THR A 28 -11.21 1.70 -11.93
N ALA A 29 -11.78 2.59 -12.75
CA ALA A 29 -12.23 3.92 -12.34
C ALA A 29 -13.33 3.84 -11.27
N ARG A 30 -14.35 3.00 -11.50
CA ARG A 30 -15.45 2.80 -10.55
C ARG A 30 -14.94 2.26 -9.20
N LEU A 31 -14.08 1.25 -9.21
CA LEU A 31 -13.49 0.72 -7.97
C LEU A 31 -12.72 1.79 -7.21
N HIS A 32 -11.92 2.60 -7.93
CA HIS A 32 -11.17 3.69 -7.32
C HIS A 32 -12.07 4.73 -6.66
N GLU A 33 -13.15 5.12 -7.33
CA GLU A 33 -14.12 6.11 -6.83
C GLU A 33 -14.84 5.61 -5.58
N GLU A 34 -15.42 4.41 -5.65
CA GLU A 34 -16.20 3.80 -4.56
C GLU A 34 -15.33 3.60 -3.31
N LEU A 35 -14.11 3.10 -3.49
CA LEU A 35 -13.14 2.95 -2.38
C LEU A 35 -12.73 4.31 -1.82
N GLY A 36 -12.50 5.30 -2.68
CA GLY A 36 -12.19 6.65 -2.24
C GLY A 36 -13.31 7.23 -1.38
N THR A 37 -14.57 7.02 -1.77
CA THR A 37 -15.74 7.45 -1.00
C THR A 37 -15.82 6.72 0.34
N LEU A 38 -15.68 5.39 0.33
CA LEU A 38 -15.73 4.57 1.55
C LEU A 38 -14.61 4.94 2.54
N LEU A 39 -13.38 5.12 2.06
CA LEU A 39 -12.23 5.50 2.90
C LEU A 39 -12.37 6.90 3.51
N ARG A 40 -13.21 7.78 2.96
CA ARG A 40 -13.50 9.11 3.54
C ARG A 40 -14.58 9.08 4.63
N THR A 41 -15.29 7.96 4.81
CA THR A 41 -16.33 7.88 5.84
C THR A 41 -15.72 7.79 7.25
N ALA A 42 -16.36 8.44 8.23
CA ALA A 42 -15.89 8.43 9.62
C ALA A 42 -15.82 7.01 10.19
N ALA A 43 -16.84 6.19 9.95
CA ALA A 43 -16.88 4.81 10.44
C ALA A 43 -15.69 3.97 9.96
N ILE A 44 -15.25 4.15 8.71
CA ILE A 44 -14.10 3.43 8.17
C ILE A 44 -12.78 4.00 8.70
N GLN A 45 -12.66 5.32 8.77
CA GLN A 45 -11.49 5.99 9.35
C GLN A 45 -11.26 5.54 10.80
N GLU A 46 -12.31 5.53 11.62
CA GLU A 46 -12.25 5.06 13.01
C GLU A 46 -11.88 3.58 13.10
N ARG A 47 -12.50 2.73 12.28
CA ARG A 47 -12.20 1.29 12.27
C ARG A 47 -10.76 0.99 11.88
N LEU A 48 -10.22 1.71 10.89
CA LEU A 48 -8.82 1.56 10.47
C LEU A 48 -7.86 2.14 11.50
N ALA A 49 -8.19 3.29 12.10
CA ALA A 49 -7.39 3.91 13.15
C ALA A 49 -7.27 3.00 14.39
N ASN A 50 -8.33 2.28 14.75
CA ASN A 50 -8.34 1.32 15.86
C ASN A 50 -7.32 0.19 15.70
N VAL A 51 -6.88 -0.10 14.48
CA VAL A 51 -5.82 -1.09 14.19
C VAL A 51 -4.51 -0.44 13.74
N GLY A 52 -4.36 0.88 13.93
CA GLY A 52 -3.15 1.63 13.61
C GLY A 52 -2.96 1.91 12.11
N ILE A 53 -4.00 1.81 11.30
CA ILE A 53 -3.97 2.13 9.87
C ILE A 53 -4.47 3.56 9.66
N VAL A 54 -3.68 4.37 8.97
CA VAL A 54 -4.11 5.69 8.47
C VAL A 54 -4.58 5.51 7.04
N ALA A 55 -5.87 5.76 6.78
CA ALA A 55 -6.40 5.69 5.43
C ALA A 55 -5.88 6.85 4.59
N GLY A 56 -5.37 6.53 3.40
CA GLY A 56 -4.96 7.49 2.40
C GLY A 56 -5.48 7.09 1.02
N ILE A 57 -5.85 8.08 0.22
CA ILE A 57 -6.22 7.87 -1.18
C ILE A 57 -5.02 8.29 -2.02
N ARG A 58 -4.43 7.36 -2.75
CA ARG A 58 -3.48 7.66 -3.85
C ARG A 58 -4.18 7.45 -5.17
N THR A 59 -3.79 8.20 -6.20
CA THR A 59 -4.33 7.97 -7.54
C THR A 59 -3.77 6.65 -8.10
N GLN A 60 -4.47 6.10 -9.11
CA GLN A 60 -4.01 4.89 -9.81
C GLN A 60 -2.65 5.10 -10.48
N ARG A 61 -2.41 6.30 -11.04
CA ARG A 61 -1.14 6.69 -11.66
C ARG A 61 0.03 6.60 -10.68
N ASP A 62 -0.21 6.88 -9.41
CA ASP A 62 0.84 6.94 -8.39
C ASP A 62 1.06 5.60 -7.70
N SER A 63 0.09 4.68 -7.77
CA SER A 63 0.13 3.40 -7.04
C SER A 63 1.11 2.40 -7.66
N ALA A 64 1.09 2.21 -8.98
CA ALA A 64 1.98 1.23 -9.63
C ALA A 64 3.48 1.60 -9.52
N PRO A 65 3.90 2.86 -9.75
CA PRO A 65 5.28 3.28 -9.50
C PRO A 65 5.71 3.09 -8.05
N TYR A 66 4.81 3.37 -7.08
CA TYR A 66 5.11 3.17 -5.67
C TYR A 66 5.33 1.69 -5.34
N VAL A 67 4.51 0.77 -5.85
CA VAL A 67 4.72 -0.67 -5.66
C VAL A 67 6.09 -1.09 -6.23
N ALA A 68 6.44 -0.62 -7.42
CA ALA A 68 7.73 -0.92 -8.04
C ALA A 68 8.93 -0.40 -7.19
N GLU A 69 8.81 0.81 -6.64
CA GLU A 69 9.81 1.39 -5.74
C GLU A 69 9.99 0.56 -4.46
N GLN A 70 8.87 0.12 -3.86
CA GLN A 70 8.89 -0.69 -2.64
C GLN A 70 9.51 -2.07 -2.91
N LEU A 71 9.18 -2.69 -4.04
CA LEU A 71 9.81 -3.95 -4.47
C LEU A 71 11.32 -3.79 -4.70
N SER A 72 11.74 -2.68 -5.31
CA SER A 72 13.16 -2.37 -5.52
C SER A 72 13.90 -2.22 -4.18
N THR A 73 13.36 -1.39 -3.29
CA THR A 73 13.97 -1.07 -2.00
C THR A 73 14.05 -2.29 -1.08
N ILE A 74 12.92 -2.95 -0.84
CA ILE A 74 12.84 -4.10 0.07
C ILE A 74 13.58 -5.29 -0.54
N GLY A 75 13.41 -5.53 -1.84
CA GLY A 75 14.09 -6.62 -2.54
C GLY A 75 15.62 -6.47 -2.53
N ALA A 76 16.14 -5.25 -2.66
CA ALA A 76 17.58 -4.99 -2.53
C ALA A 76 18.08 -5.29 -1.10
N ALA A 77 17.34 -4.87 -0.08
CA ALA A 77 17.67 -5.14 1.31
C ALA A 77 17.65 -6.65 1.63
N VAL A 78 16.61 -7.37 1.20
CA VAL A 78 16.50 -8.84 1.35
C VAL A 78 17.69 -9.55 0.74
N ARG A 79 18.10 -9.17 -0.49
CA ARG A 79 19.27 -9.75 -1.16
C ARG A 79 20.57 -9.44 -0.42
N ALA A 80 20.77 -8.21 0.04
CA ALA A 80 21.97 -7.81 0.77
C ALA A 80 22.13 -8.57 2.11
N MET A 81 21.02 -8.90 2.77
CA MET A 81 21.00 -9.65 4.03
C MET A 81 21.04 -11.18 3.86
N GLY A 82 20.98 -11.69 2.62
CA GLY A 82 20.97 -13.12 2.35
C GLY A 82 19.70 -13.85 2.80
N ILE A 83 18.60 -13.13 3.02
CA ILE A 83 17.31 -13.69 3.44
C ILE A 83 16.69 -14.47 2.26
N ARG A 84 16.25 -15.71 2.50
CA ARG A 84 15.50 -16.52 1.55
C ARG A 84 14.20 -17.02 2.19
N ASN A 85 13.17 -17.18 1.37
CA ASN A 85 11.96 -17.91 1.72
C ASN A 85 12.14 -19.31 1.14
N ASP A 86 12.41 -20.29 1.98
CA ASP A 86 12.56 -21.71 1.63
C ASP A 86 11.21 -22.40 1.41
#